data_AF-A0A0L0UIG3-F1
#
_entry.id   AF-A0A0L0UIG3-F1
#
_cell.length_a   1.000
_cell.length_b   1.000
_cell.length_c   1.000
_cell.angle_alpha   90.00
_cell.angle_beta   90.00
_cell.angle_gamma   90.00
#
_symmetry.space_group_name_H-M   'P 1'
#
loop_
_entity.id
_entity.type
_entity.pdbx_description
1 polymer ?
#
loop_
_entity_poly.entity_id
_entity_poly.type
_entity_poly.pdbx_seq_one_letter_code
_entity_poly.pdbx_strand_id
1 'polypeptide(L)' 'MLNQRHPASTWRRNHSKTCCWSRILSLQSDFVSEQLLLQTIVKDSGHVCLFLPKFHCELNPIEPFWSYVKS' A
#
# COMPACT_ATOMS: atom_id res chain seq x y z
N MET A 1 -1.21 4.95 -3.00
CA MET A 1 0.21 4.62 -3.26
C MET A 1 0.86 4.23 -1.93
N LEU A 2 1.67 3.17 -1.92
CA LEU A 2 2.41 2.58 -0.79
C LEU A 2 1.58 2.12 0.42
N ASN A 3 1.14 0.86 0.38
CA ASN A 3 1.43 -0.01 1.51
C ASN A 3 1.71 -1.43 1.02
N GLN A 4 2.97 -1.84 1.10
CA GLN A 4 3.40 -3.22 1.00
C GLN A 4 4.37 -3.43 2.16
N ARG A 5 3.85 -3.96 3.28
CA ARG A 5 4.66 -4.64 4.29
C ARG A 5 4.38 -6.13 4.15
N HIS A 6 5.22 -6.88 3.43
CA HIS A 6 5.49 -8.30 3.69
C HIS A 6 6.93 -8.66 3.26
N PRO A 7 7.59 -9.66 3.90
CA PRO A 7 9.05 -9.80 3.92
C PRO A 7 9.59 -10.91 2.99
N ALA A 8 10.89 -10.79 2.66
CA ALA A 8 11.84 -11.78 2.09
C ALA A 8 11.33 -12.66 0.92
N SER A 9 11.78 -12.56 -0.33
CA SER A 9 13.13 -12.37 -0.88
C SER A 9 13.01 -12.03 -2.37
N THR A 10 14.06 -11.46 -2.97
CA THR A 10 14.32 -11.40 -4.43
C THR A 10 13.65 -10.36 -5.36
N TRP A 11 13.38 -9.13 -4.92
CA TRP A 11 13.40 -7.97 -5.85
C TRP A 11 13.96 -6.69 -5.20
N ARG A 12 15.26 -6.70 -4.87
CA ARG A 12 15.97 -5.50 -4.43
C ARG A 12 16.18 -4.59 -5.64
N ARG A 13 15.22 -3.71 -5.94
CA ARG A 13 15.50 -2.55 -6.81
C ARG A 13 16.57 -1.70 -6.13
N ASN A 14 17.80 -1.74 -6.63
CA ASN A 14 18.89 -0.88 -6.19
C ASN A 14 18.63 0.55 -6.69
N HIS A 15 17.63 1.21 -6.13
CA HIS A 15 17.28 2.59 -6.46
C HIS A 15 18.01 3.53 -5.51
N SER A 16 18.77 4.48 -6.08
CA SER A 16 19.42 5.54 -5.32
C SER A 16 18.41 6.25 -4.42
N LYS A 17 18.80 6.50 -3.16
CA LYS A 17 17.98 7.26 -2.20
C LYS A 17 17.74 8.71 -2.65
N THR A 18 18.56 9.21 -3.58
CA THR A 18 18.52 10.58 -4.10
C THR A 18 17.93 10.69 -5.51
N CYS A 19 17.47 9.60 -6.12
CA CYS A 19 16.89 9.69 -7.45
C CYS A 19 15.40 10.04 -7.37
N CYS A 20 15.04 11.16 -8.01
CA CYS A 20 13.73 11.79 -8.13
C CYS A 20 13.14 12.41 -6.85
N TRP A 21 12.48 13.56 -7.00
CA TRP A 21 11.79 14.28 -5.92
C TRP A 21 10.80 13.39 -5.17
N SER A 22 10.03 12.56 -5.90
CA SER A 22 9.06 11.66 -5.29
C SER A 22 9.71 10.69 -4.29
N ARG A 23 10.89 10.14 -4.62
CA ARG A 23 11.61 9.23 -3.72
C ARG A 23 12.17 9.96 -2.51
N ILE A 24 12.81 11.11 -2.73
CA ILE A 24 13.40 11.92 -1.66
C ILE A 24 12.32 12.31 -0.65
N LEU A 25 11.16 12.78 -1.13
CA LEU A 25 10.00 13.13 -0.30
C LEU A 25 9.44 11.91 0.43
N SER A 26 9.29 10.76 -0.26
CA SER A 26 8.77 9.53 0.38
C SER A 26 9.67 8.97 1.49
N LEU A 27 10.94 9.39 1.55
CA LEU A 27 11.92 8.96 2.54
C LEU A 27 12.15 10.01 3.65
N GLN A 28 11.50 11.18 3.59
CA GLN A 28 11.56 12.14 4.68
C GLN A 28 10.94 11.56 5.96
N SER A 29 11.48 11.94 7.11
CA SER A 29 11.13 11.33 8.39
C SER A 29 9.67 11.55 8.78
N ASP A 30 9.14 12.75 8.53
CA ASP A 30 7.74 13.11 8.74
C ASP A 30 6.79 12.24 7.90
N PHE A 31 7.09 12.04 6.62
CA PHE A 31 6.27 11.17 5.76
C PHE A 31 6.31 9.69 6.16
N VAL A 32 7.44 9.21 6.71
CA VAL A 32 7.59 7.82 7.13
C VAL A 32 6.99 7.57 8.52
N SER A 33 7.04 8.56 9.41
CA SER A 33 6.49 8.45 10.78
C SER A 33 4.98 8.62 10.82
N GLU A 34 4.40 9.39 9.89
CA GLU A 34 2.97 9.68 9.91
C GLU A 34 2.11 8.49 9.45
N GLN A 35 1.01 8.26 10.19
CA GLN A 35 -0.02 7.31 9.79
C GLN A 35 -0.97 7.97 8.79
N LEU A 36 -1.36 7.24 7.74
CA LEU A 36 -2.34 7.73 6.77
C LEU A 36 -3.65 8.07 7.49
N LEU A 37 -4.18 9.28 7.27
CA LEU A 37 -5.43 9.76 7.90
C LEU A 37 -6.58 8.73 7.77
N LEU A 38 -6.73 8.14 6.58
CA LEU A 38 -7.75 7.12 6.34
C LEU A 38 -7.51 5.86 7.21
N GLN A 39 -6.26 5.44 7.39
CA GLN A 39 -5.93 4.33 8.27
C GLN A 39 -6.29 4.65 9.72
N THR A 40 -6.09 5.88 10.17
CA THR A 40 -6.50 6.34 11.51
C THR A 40 -8.01 6.25 11.67
N ILE A 41 -8.79 6.84 10.77
CA ILE A 41 -10.27 6.83 10.82
C ILE A 41 -10.82 5.39 10.84
N VAL A 42 -10.28 4.51 10.01
CA VAL A 42 -10.70 3.09 9.95
C VAL A 42 -10.37 2.36 11.26
N LYS A 43 -9.22 2.64 11.87
CA LYS A 43 -8.85 2.02 13.16
C LYS A 43 -9.67 2.57 14.31
N ASP A 44 -9.94 3.87 14.34
CA ASP A 44 -10.73 4.53 15.39
C ASP A 44 -12.19 4.06 15.38
N SER A 45 -12.69 3.62 14.23
CA SER A 45 -13.99 2.95 14.10
C SER A 45 -13.96 1.44 14.45
N GLY A 46 -12.80 0.92 14.89
CA GLY A 46 -12.63 -0.49 15.28
C GLY A 46 -12.44 -1.46 14.12
N HIS A 47 -12.18 -0.96 12.90
CA HIS A 47 -12.00 -1.79 11.71
C HIS A 47 -10.51 -2.04 11.39
N VAL A 48 -10.26 -3.12 10.64
CA VAL A 48 -8.92 -3.47 10.16
C VAL A 48 -8.72 -2.97 8.73
N CYS A 49 -7.64 -2.23 8.50
CA CYS A 49 -7.26 -1.79 7.16
C CYS A 49 -6.42 -2.87 6.46
N LEU A 50 -7.00 -3.50 5.43
CA LEU A 50 -6.30 -4.47 4.59
C LEU A 50 -5.54 -3.74 3.47
N PHE A 51 -4.24 -3.95 3.40
CA PHE A 51 -3.39 -3.33 2.39
C PHE A 51 -2.96 -4.34 1.33
N LEU A 52 -3.46 -4.13 0.11
CA LEU A 52 -3.22 -5.02 -1.01
C LEU A 52 -2.03 -4.57 -1.88
N PRO A 53 -1.27 -5.50 -2.47
CA PRO A 53 -0.27 -5.17 -3.47
C PRO A 53 -0.85 -4.38 -4.65
N LYS A 54 -0.10 -3.40 -5.17
CA LYS A 54 -0.52 -2.67 -6.38
C LYS A 54 -0.50 -3.61 -7.59
N PHE A 55 -1.49 -3.48 -8.47
CA PHE A 55 -1.59 -4.20 -9.75
C PHE A 55 -1.77 -5.72 -9.62
N HIS A 56 -2.32 -6.17 -8.48
CA HIS A 56 -2.70 -7.56 -8.22
C HIS A 56 -4.18 -7.61 -7.86
N CYS A 57 -5.06 -7.39 -8.85
CA CYS A 57 -6.51 -7.37 -8.64
C CYS A 57 -7.06 -8.75 -8.21
N GLU A 58 -6.38 -9.84 -8.56
CA GLU A 58 -6.68 -11.20 -8.12
C GLU A 58 -6.66 -11.37 -6.60
N LEU A 59 -5.96 -10.48 -5.88
CA LEU A 59 -5.89 -10.49 -4.41
C LEU A 59 -6.99 -9.65 -3.76
N ASN A 60 -7.78 -8.90 -4.52
CA ASN A 60 -8.85 -8.06 -4.00
C ASN A 60 -10.16 -8.88 -3.89
N PRO A 61 -10.67 -9.17 -2.67
CA PRO A 61 -11.80 -10.08 -2.47
C PRO A 61 -13.11 -9.65 -3.17
N ILE A 62 -13.25 -8.38 -3.54
CA ILE A 62 -14.45 -7.88 -4.21
C ILE A 62 -14.46 -8.17 -5.73
N GLU A 63 -13.31 -8.39 -6.36
CA GLU A 63 -13.21 -8.59 -7.82
C GLU A 63 -13.97 -9.86 -8.30
N PRO A 64 -13.86 -11.02 -7.63
CA PRO A 64 -14.63 -12.20 -8.01
C PRO A 64 -16.14 -11.98 -7.91
N PHE A 65 -16.60 -11.20 -6.91
CA PHE A 65 -18.01 -10.87 -6.74
C PHE A 65 -18.54 -10.02 -7.91
N TRP A 66 -17.79 -9.00 -8.32
CA TRP A 66 -18.17 -8.18 -9.48
C TRP A 66 -18.22 -8.97 -10.78
N SER A 67 -17.29 -9.91 -10.97
CA SER A 67 -17.29 -10.81 -12.13
C SER A 67 -18.56 -11.66 -12.17
N TYR A 68 -18.95 -12.22 -11.03
CA TYR A 68 -20.15 -13.04 -10.91
C TYR A 68 -21.43 -12.24 -11.20
N VAL A 69 -21.58 -11.04 -10.65
CA VAL A 69 -22.79 -10.21 -10.81
C VAL A 69 -22.99 -9.72 -12.24
N LYS A 70 -21.90 -9.57 -13.02
CA LYS A 70 -21.97 -9.07 -14.40
C LYS A 70 -22.22 -10.19 -15.42
N SER A 71 -21.93 -11.43 -15.06
CA SER A 71 -22.11 -12.61 -15.92
C SER A 71 -23.58 -13.00 -16.00
#